data_AF-A0AAW5LQI9-F1
#
_entry.id   AF-A0AAW5LQI9-F1
#
_cell.length_a   1.000
_cell.length_b   1.000
_cell.length_c   1.000
_cell.angle_alpha   90.00
_cell.angle_beta   90.00
_cell.angle_gamma   90.00
#
_symmetry.space_group_name_H-M   'P 1'
#
loop_
_entity.id
_entity.type
_entity.pdbx_description
1 polymer ?
#
loop_
_entity_poly.entity_id
_entity_poly.type
_entity_poly.pdbx_seq_one_letter_code
_entity_poly.pdbx_strand_id
1 'polypeptide(L)'
;MYTEQERQRIAKEEYTDYVVGDPVKIFTNVKEELTIGTVRKVLKDATGLDGYVVEEPDGNVIVLFQGSKGPGEAGSAADWLDNDLPMATSVVTGIAT
;
A
#
# COMPACT_ATOMS: atom_id res chain seq x y z
N MET A 1 2.05 14.55 -14.64
CA MET A 1 3.21 14.14 -13.82
C MET A 1 3.02 14.70 -12.41
N TYR A 2 2.96 13.83 -11.40
CA TYR A 2 2.68 14.20 -10.01
C TYR A 2 3.87 14.89 -9.32
N THR A 3 3.59 15.91 -8.51
CA THR A 3 4.54 16.53 -7.59
C THR A 3 4.92 15.57 -6.46
N GLU A 4 6.01 15.86 -5.74
CA GLU A 4 6.45 15.03 -4.60
C GLU A 4 5.37 14.91 -3.52
N GLN A 5 4.70 16.01 -3.18
CA GLN A 5 3.62 15.98 -2.20
C GLN A 5 2.42 15.15 -2.67
N GLU A 6 2.10 15.17 -3.97
CA GLU A 6 1.03 14.33 -4.53
C GLU A 6 1.43 12.87 -4.53
N ARG A 7 2.68 12.53 -4.85
CA ARG A 7 3.19 11.14 -4.75
C ARG A 7 3.10 10.60 -3.32
N GLN A 8 3.43 11.42 -2.32
CA GLN A 8 3.26 11.03 -0.92
C GLN A 8 1.79 10.83 -0.54
N ARG A 9 0.87 11.58 -1.13
CA ARG A 9 -0.58 11.39 -0.92
C ARG A 9 -1.06 10.12 -1.61
N ILE A 10 -0.57 9.82 -2.81
CA ILE A 10 -0.84 8.54 -3.51
C ILE A 10 -0.35 7.37 -2.67
N ALA A 11 0.86 7.43 -2.10
CA ALA A 11 1.39 6.37 -1.24
C ALA A 11 0.51 6.16 0.02
N LYS A 12 -0.08 7.23 0.58
CA LYS A 12 -1.01 7.07 1.72
C LYS A 12 -2.27 6.28 1.38
N GLU A 13 -2.69 6.27 0.11
CA GLU A 13 -3.83 5.48 -0.34
C GLU A 13 -3.59 3.96 -0.26
N GLU A 14 -2.34 3.52 -0.08
CA GLU A 14 -2.00 2.12 0.21
C GLU A 14 -2.66 1.59 1.50
N TYR A 15 -3.04 2.49 2.41
CA TYR A 15 -3.67 2.14 3.69
C TYR A 15 -5.21 2.32 3.68
N THR A 16 -5.79 2.68 2.54
CA THR A 16 -7.25 2.76 2.36
C THR A 16 -7.80 1.39 1.93
N ASP A 17 -8.99 1.04 2.40
CA ASP A 17 -9.68 -0.17 1.96
C ASP A 17 -10.45 0.10 0.65
N TYR A 18 -9.98 -0.48 -0.45
CA TYR A 18 -10.62 -0.37 -1.76
C TYR A 18 -11.20 -1.71 -2.25
N VAL A 19 -12.25 -1.64 -3.07
CA VAL A 19 -12.74 -2.76 -3.87
C VAL A 19 -12.54 -2.51 -5.38
N VAL A 20 -12.63 -3.58 -6.18
CA VAL A 20 -12.54 -3.47 -7.64
C VAL A 20 -13.65 -2.55 -8.16
N GLY A 21 -13.26 -1.57 -8.98
CA GLY A 21 -14.14 -0.55 -9.54
C GLY A 21 -14.14 0.77 -8.77
N ASP A 22 -13.52 0.83 -7.59
CA ASP A 22 -13.46 2.07 -6.82
C ASP A 22 -12.55 3.11 -7.49
N PRO A 23 -12.94 4.39 -7.49
CA PRO A 23 -12.06 5.47 -7.89
C PRO A 23 -11.05 5.75 -6.76
N VAL A 24 -9.77 5.78 -7.10
CA VAL A 24 -8.71 6.22 -6.19
C VAL A 24 -8.52 7.71 -6.37
N LYS A 25 -8.57 8.46 -5.27
CA LYS A 25 -8.58 9.93 -5.31
C LYS A 25 -7.62 10.51 -4.29
N ILE A 26 -6.97 11.60 -4.66
CA ILE A 26 -6.11 12.38 -3.78
C ILE A 26 -6.53 13.84 -3.81
N PHE A 27 -6.22 14.58 -2.74
CA PHE A 27 -6.25 16.04 -2.81
C PHE A 27 -4.93 16.54 -3.41
N THR A 28 -5.00 17.52 -4.29
CA THR A 28 -3.83 18.23 -4.85
C THR A 28 -3.32 19.30 -3.88
N ASN A 29 -2.19 19.91 -4.19
CA ASN A 29 -1.62 20.99 -3.37
C ASN A 29 -2.53 22.23 -3.29
N VAL A 30 -3.40 22.42 -4.28
CA VAL A 30 -4.42 23.48 -4.32
C VAL A 30 -5.76 23.06 -3.69
N LYS A 31 -5.80 21.92 -2.99
CA LYS A 31 -6.99 21.34 -2.33
C LYS A 31 -8.12 20.93 -3.28
N GLU A 32 -7.79 20.63 -4.53
CA GLU A 32 -8.73 20.05 -5.48
C GLU A 32 -8.68 18.52 -5.40
N GLU A 33 -9.81 17.87 -5.58
CA GLU A 33 -9.90 16.40 -5.62
C GLU A 33 -9.51 15.92 -7.02
N LEU A 34 -8.47 15.09 -7.10
CA LEU A 34 -7.96 14.49 -8.32
C LEU A 34 -8.19 12.99 -8.26
N THR A 35 -8.89 12.44 -9.25
CA THR A 35 -8.99 10.98 -9.43
C THR A 35 -7.75 10.51 -10.18
N ILE A 36 -6.93 9.69 -9.55
CA ILE A 36 -5.72 9.14 -10.17
C ILE A 36 -6.04 7.93 -11.04
N GLY A 37 -7.09 7.18 -10.72
CA GLY A 37 -7.53 6.05 -11.54
C GLY A 37 -8.61 5.22 -10.89
N THR A 38 -8.81 4.01 -11.41
CA THR A 38 -9.80 3.05 -10.92
C THR A 38 -9.13 1.73 -10.54
N VAL A 39 -9.51 1.15 -9.40
CA VAL A 39 -8.99 -0.14 -8.96
C VAL A 39 -9.45 -1.24 -9.91
N ARG A 40 -8.50 -1.91 -10.56
CA ARG A 40 -8.75 -3.07 -11.44
C ARG A 40 -8.56 -4.38 -10.73
N LYS A 41 -7.67 -4.43 -9.75
CA LYS A 41 -7.37 -5.65 -9.00
C LYS A 41 -6.99 -5.32 -7.56
N VAL A 42 -7.53 -6.10 -6.64
CA VAL A 42 -7.09 -6.13 -5.24
C VAL A 42 -6.09 -7.29 -5.10
N LEU A 43 -4.93 -6.99 -4.51
CA LEU A 43 -3.88 -7.95 -4.18
C LEU A 43 -3.92 -8.14 -2.66
N LYS A 44 -4.49 -9.24 -2.20
CA LYS A 44 -4.60 -9.56 -0.77
C LYS A 44 -4.34 -11.04 -0.57
N ASP A 45 -3.35 -11.39 0.24
CA ASP A 45 -3.05 -12.79 0.55
C ASP A 45 -2.71 -13.03 2.02
N ALA A 46 -2.49 -14.30 2.35
CA ALA A 46 -2.21 -14.74 3.72
C ALA A 46 -0.82 -14.37 4.22
N THR A 47 0.09 -13.90 3.35
CA THR A 47 1.45 -13.50 3.71
C THR A 47 1.54 -12.06 4.22
N GLY A 48 0.42 -11.33 4.19
CA GLY A 48 0.38 -9.90 4.50
C GLY A 48 0.59 -9.00 3.29
N LEU A 49 0.69 -9.57 2.07
CA LEU A 49 0.70 -8.77 0.85
C LEU A 49 -0.68 -8.12 0.67
N ASP A 50 -0.75 -6.83 0.97
CA ASP A 50 -1.93 -5.98 0.79
C ASP A 50 -1.61 -4.89 -0.25
N GLY A 51 -2.42 -4.77 -1.30
CA GLY A 51 -2.17 -3.79 -2.36
C GLY A 51 -3.26 -3.73 -3.44
N TYR A 52 -3.08 -2.80 -4.38
CA TYR A 52 -4.06 -2.49 -5.41
C TYR A 52 -3.39 -2.19 -6.74
N VAL A 53 -3.98 -2.67 -7.83
CA VAL A 53 -3.65 -2.25 -9.19
C VAL A 53 -4.66 -1.20 -9.63
N VAL A 54 -4.19 0.01 -9.86
CA VAL A 54 -4.99 1.17 -10.24
C VAL A 54 -4.68 1.52 -11.69
N GLU A 55 -5.72 1.57 -12.53
CA GLU A 55 -5.60 1.96 -13.93
C GLU A 55 -5.96 3.43 -14.09
N GLU A 56 -5.03 4.21 -14.64
CA GLU A 56 -5.23 5.62 -14.96
C GLU A 56 -6.05 5.76 -16.26
N PRO A 57 -6.76 6.89 -16.47
CA PRO A 57 -7.59 7.11 -17.66
C PRO A 57 -6.83 7.06 -19.00
N ASP A 58 -5.52 7.29 -18.97
CA ASP A 58 -4.64 7.26 -20.15
C ASP A 58 -4.03 5.86 -20.41
N GLY A 59 -4.42 4.85 -19.61
CA GLY A 59 -3.98 3.47 -19.73
C GLY A 59 -2.69 3.15 -18.96
N ASN A 60 -2.11 4.11 -18.23
CA ASN A 60 -1.03 3.83 -17.30
C ASN A 60 -1.53 3.05 -16.08
N VAL A 61 -0.60 2.38 -15.39
CA VAL A 61 -0.91 1.55 -14.22
C VAL A 61 -0.06 1.99 -13.05
N ILE A 62 -0.73 2.25 -11.92
CA ILE A 62 -0.12 2.47 -10.61
C ILE A 62 -0.38 1.22 -9.78
N VAL A 63 0.66 0.71 -9.12
CA VAL A 63 0.52 -0.36 -8.14
C VAL A 63 0.79 0.21 -6.76
N LEU A 64 -0.21 0.14 -5.89
CA LEU A 64 -0.14 0.53 -4.49
C LEU A 64 0.16 -0.71 -3.67
N PHE A 65 1.26 -0.73 -2.92
CA PHE A 65 1.59 -1.82 -2.00
C PHE A 65 1.66 -1.28 -0.59
N GLN A 66 0.86 -1.84 0.30
CA GLN A 66 0.85 -1.47 1.70
C GLN A 66 2.19 -1.87 2.35
N GLY A 67 2.86 -0.88 2.94
CA GLY A 67 3.97 -1.14 3.87
C GLY A 67 3.46 -1.76 5.18
N SER A 68 4.38 -2.22 6.04
CA SER A 68 3.99 -2.88 7.28
C SER A 68 3.10 -1.99 8.17
N LYS A 69 2.11 -2.62 8.81
CA LYS A 69 1.27 -1.97 9.84
C LYS A 69 2.03 -1.90 11.16
N GLY A 70 1.66 -0.97 12.04
CA GLY A 70 2.28 -0.86 13.36
C GLY A 70 1.98 -2.07 14.27
N PRO A 71 2.78 -2.33 15.31
CA PRO A 71 2.56 -3.47 16.19
C PRO A 71 1.26 -3.28 16.98
N GLY A 72 0.36 -4.26 16.91
CA GLY A 72 -0.92 -4.25 17.62
C GLY A 72 -2.09 -3.65 16.82
N GLU A 73 -1.88 -3.29 15.56
CA GLU A 73 -2.95 -2.87 14.66
C GLU A 73 -3.67 -4.07 14.02
N ALA A 74 -4.92 -3.88 13.60
CA ALA A 74 -5.67 -4.94 12.92
C ALA A 74 -5.01 -5.30 11.58
N GLY A 75 -4.63 -6.57 11.41
CA GLY A 75 -3.87 -7.04 10.26
C GLY A 75 -2.35 -6.99 10.44
N SER A 76 -1.84 -6.45 11.55
CA SER A 76 -0.40 -6.43 11.84
C SER A 76 0.18 -7.80 12.21
N ALA A 77 -0.65 -8.82 12.46
CA ALA A 77 -0.15 -10.10 12.97
C ALA A 77 0.75 -10.83 11.96
N ALA A 78 0.40 -10.84 10.67
CA ALA A 78 1.22 -11.45 9.62
C ALA A 78 2.55 -10.69 9.43
N ASP A 79 2.46 -9.36 9.29
CA ASP A 79 3.63 -8.48 9.17
C ASP A 79 4.62 -8.67 10.32
N TRP A 80 4.12 -8.77 11.56
CA TRP A 80 4.96 -8.85 12.74
C TRP A 80 5.42 -10.25 13.08
N LEU A 81 4.50 -11.22 13.13
CA LEU A 81 4.82 -12.57 13.60
C LEU A 81 5.59 -13.38 12.56
N ASP A 82 5.24 -13.23 11.28
CA ASP A 82 5.75 -14.09 10.22
C ASP A 82 6.91 -13.45 9.44
N ASN A 83 7.05 -12.11 9.46
CA ASN A 83 8.12 -11.41 8.73
C ASN A 83 9.07 -10.62 9.65
N ASP A 84 8.58 -9.64 10.42
CA ASP A 84 9.46 -8.73 11.18
C ASP A 84 10.12 -9.37 12.41
N LEU A 85 9.41 -10.20 13.19
CA LEU A 85 10.00 -10.92 14.33
C LEU A 85 11.07 -11.94 13.91
N PRO A 86 10.86 -12.81 12.90
CA PRO A 86 11.90 -13.72 12.44
C PRO A 86 13.08 -12.95 11.83
N MET A 87 12.83 -11.85 11.12
CA MET A 87 13.90 -10.98 10.63
C MET A 87 14.70 -10.35 11.78
N ALA A 88 14.04 -9.72 12.75
CA ALA A 88 14.69 -9.15 13.93
C ALA A 88 15.49 -10.21 14.71
N THR A 89 14.94 -11.42 14.83
CA THR A 89 15.63 -12.56 15.45
C THR A 89 16.87 -12.97 14.65
N SER A 90 16.78 -13.07 13.32
CA SER A 90 17.91 -13.38 12.44
C SER A 90 19.03 -12.35 12.54
N VAL A 91 18.70 -11.06 12.65
CA VAL A 91 19.67 -9.96 12.83
C VAL A 91 20.34 -10.02 14.19
N VAL A 92 19.59 -10.28 15.26
CA VAL A 92 20.13 -10.37 16.63
C VAL A 92 20.96 -11.63 16.83
N THR A 93 20.58 -12.75 16.20
CA THR A 93 21.25 -14.04 16.37
C THR A 93 22.33 -14.32 15.33
N GLY A 94 22.37 -13.55 14.23
CA GLY A 94 23.36 -13.68 13.16
C GLY A 94 23.16 -14.89 12.23
N ILE A 95 21.99 -15.55 12.29
CA ILE A 95 21.68 -16.73 11.46
C ILE A 95 20.75 -16.28 10.34
N ALA A 96 21.27 -16.14 9.13
CA ALA A 96 20.45 -16.00 7.92
C ALA A 96 19.99 -17.40 7.50
N THR A 97 18.68 -17.67 7.58
CA THR A 97 18.03 -18.83 6.94
C THR A 97 17.60 -18.51 5.53
#